data_AF-A0A923K725-F1
#
_entry.id   AF-A0A923K725-F1
#
_cell.length_a   1.000
_cell.length_b   1.000
_cell.length_c   1.000
_cell.angle_alpha   90.00
_cell.angle_beta   90.00
_cell.angle_gamma   90.00
#
_symmetry.space_group_name_H-M   'P 1'
#
loop_
_entity.id
_entity.type
_entity.pdbx_description
1 polymer ?
#
loop_
_entity_poly.entity_id
_entity_poly.type
_entity_poly.pdbx_seq_one_letter_code
_entity_poly.pdbx_strand_id
1 'polypeptide(L)'
;MARKKRQVILPPTFVGAQPSNPGASAPGGSVANHVGPILEGFTVSAAGAMKIADDAARVAYLGSLSALAGILEQEAITVRNERGGAQGSHIESLQEDIAARSVLLGRKTADLELQQTLANSYYGSSPFGKSAQEYAHSTFKNIATGLIKITSAQEALNAAYRAAYMVQLREAEIQMLQAQIAALQQALNTAQEQLRAEAEAQARAQAEAEAAARAQAEAEAAARAQAEAEAAARAQA
;
A
#
# COMPACT_ATOMS: atom_id res chain seq x y z
N MET A 1 -68.64 -73.19 -17.97
CA MET A 1 -68.57 -71.86 -18.63
C MET A 1 -69.15 -70.80 -17.70
N ALA A 2 -68.30 -70.08 -16.96
CA ALA A 2 -68.75 -69.12 -15.95
C ALA A 2 -68.82 -67.69 -16.53
N ARG A 3 -70.02 -67.09 -16.54
CA ARG A 3 -70.24 -65.70 -16.98
C ARG A 3 -69.72 -64.72 -15.93
N LYS A 4 -68.68 -63.95 -16.27
CA LYS A 4 -68.17 -62.80 -15.50
C LYS A 4 -69.24 -61.69 -15.46
N LYS A 5 -69.81 -61.41 -14.30
CA LYS A 5 -70.62 -60.19 -14.07
C LYS A 5 -69.65 -58.99 -14.06
N ARG A 6 -69.83 -58.04 -14.99
CA ARG A 6 -69.12 -56.75 -14.95
C ARG A 6 -69.74 -55.91 -13.84
N GLN A 7 -68.97 -55.66 -12.78
CA GLN A 7 -69.33 -54.72 -11.74
C GLN A 7 -69.12 -53.30 -12.31
N VAL A 8 -70.19 -52.54 -12.47
CA VAL A 8 -70.11 -51.12 -12.84
C VAL A 8 -69.80 -50.35 -11.57
N ILE A 9 -68.57 -49.86 -11.45
CA ILE A 9 -68.15 -49.00 -10.34
C ILE A 9 -68.42 -47.57 -10.80
N LEU A 10 -69.40 -46.91 -10.18
CA LEU A 10 -69.59 -45.47 -10.35
C LEU A 10 -68.53 -44.73 -9.50
N PRO A 11 -67.88 -43.69 -10.05
CA PRO A 11 -66.96 -42.89 -9.25
C PRO A 11 -67.72 -42.14 -8.14
N PRO A 12 -67.12 -41.94 -6.96
CA PRO A 12 -67.74 -41.18 -5.89
C PRO A 12 -67.87 -39.71 -6.31
N THR A 13 -69.10 -39.19 -6.35
CA THR A 13 -69.36 -37.76 -6.38
C THR A 13 -69.07 -37.17 -5.01
N PHE A 14 -68.00 -36.39 -4.91
CA PHE A 14 -67.66 -35.65 -3.70
C PHE A 14 -68.52 -34.38 -3.60
N VAL A 15 -69.21 -34.21 -2.46
CA VAL A 15 -69.85 -32.95 -2.06
C VAL A 15 -68.93 -32.31 -1.02
N GLY A 16 -68.13 -31.32 -1.43
CA GLY A 16 -67.13 -30.64 -0.57
C GLY A 16 -65.72 -30.65 -1.15
N ALA A 17 -64.83 -29.81 -0.61
CA ALA A 17 -63.47 -29.57 -1.14
C ALA A 17 -62.66 -30.87 -1.28
N GLN A 18 -62.08 -31.05 -2.47
CA GLN A 18 -61.40 -32.25 -2.92
C GLN A 18 -60.07 -32.48 -2.20
N PRO A 19 -59.75 -33.69 -1.70
CA PRO A 19 -58.46 -33.97 -1.07
C PRO A 19 -57.32 -34.00 -2.11
N SER A 20 -56.17 -33.46 -1.74
CA SER A 20 -54.97 -33.39 -2.58
C SER A 20 -54.37 -34.79 -2.81
N ASN A 21 -54.21 -35.18 -4.06
CA ASN A 21 -53.59 -36.45 -4.45
C ASN A 21 -52.07 -36.44 -4.19
N PRO A 22 -51.51 -37.40 -3.43
CA PRO A 22 -50.07 -37.59 -3.32
C PRO A 22 -49.60 -38.41 -4.53
N GLY A 23 -49.15 -37.75 -5.60
CA GLY A 23 -48.61 -38.46 -6.76
C GLY A 23 -48.58 -37.71 -8.10
N ALA A 24 -48.93 -36.43 -8.15
CA ALA A 24 -48.74 -35.64 -9.36
C ALA A 24 -47.31 -35.07 -9.40
N SER A 25 -46.38 -35.84 -9.96
CA SER A 25 -45.09 -35.31 -10.43
C SER A 25 -45.37 -34.18 -11.41
N ALA A 26 -45.06 -32.94 -11.00
CA ALA A 26 -45.17 -31.78 -11.86
C ALA A 26 -44.13 -31.86 -13.00
N PRO A 27 -44.53 -31.60 -14.26
CA PRO A 27 -43.60 -31.58 -15.38
C PRO A 27 -42.79 -30.27 -15.34
N GLY A 28 -41.46 -30.38 -15.37
CA GLY A 28 -40.57 -29.32 -15.84
C GLY A 28 -40.59 -28.00 -15.07
N GLY A 29 -40.19 -28.01 -13.79
CA GLY A 29 -39.84 -26.80 -13.06
C GLY A 29 -38.53 -26.21 -13.58
N SER A 30 -38.64 -25.32 -14.57
CA SER A 30 -37.51 -24.57 -15.11
C SER A 30 -36.82 -23.78 -14.00
N VAL A 31 -35.57 -24.11 -13.68
CA VAL A 31 -34.68 -23.32 -12.81
C VAL A 31 -34.55 -21.84 -13.25
N ALA A 32 -35.02 -21.51 -14.46
CA ALA A 32 -35.08 -20.14 -14.98
C ALA A 32 -36.07 -19.21 -14.22
N ASN A 33 -37.10 -19.74 -13.56
CA ASN A 33 -38.17 -18.91 -12.98
C ASN A 33 -37.89 -18.31 -11.59
N HIS A 34 -36.72 -18.57 -11.01
CA HIS A 34 -36.37 -18.05 -9.67
C HIS A 34 -35.28 -16.97 -9.69
N VAL A 35 -34.62 -16.72 -10.83
CA VAL A 35 -33.50 -15.77 -10.91
C VAL A 35 -33.98 -14.31 -10.84
N GLY A 36 -35.10 -13.99 -11.51
CA GLY A 36 -35.68 -12.64 -11.53
C GLY A 36 -36.01 -12.10 -10.12
N PRO A 37 -36.84 -12.81 -9.33
CA PRO A 37 -37.20 -12.37 -7.97
C PRO A 37 -36.01 -12.27 -7.02
N ILE A 38 -34.99 -13.12 -7.18
CA ILE A 38 -33.77 -13.08 -6.34
C ILE A 38 -32.92 -11.85 -6.69
N LEU A 39 -32.72 -11.57 -7.99
CA LEU A 39 -32.00 -10.36 -8.42
C LEU A 39 -32.72 -9.10 -7.98
N GLU A 40 -34.06 -9.08 -8.04
CA GLU A 40 -34.87 -7.95 -7.57
C GLU A 40 -34.73 -7.72 -6.05
N GLY A 41 -34.68 -8.81 -5.27
CA GLY A 41 -34.36 -8.71 -3.84
C GLY A 41 -32.99 -8.06 -3.58
N PHE A 42 -31.98 -8.44 -4.36
CA PHE A 42 -30.66 -7.84 -4.22
C PHE A 42 -30.61 -6.38 -4.70
N THR A 43 -31.27 -6.02 -5.80
CA THR A 43 -31.29 -4.63 -6.27
C THR A 43 -31.96 -3.69 -5.26
N VAL A 44 -33.05 -4.12 -4.61
CA VAL A 44 -33.71 -3.36 -3.54
C VAL A 44 -32.78 -3.16 -2.35
N SER A 45 -31.99 -4.18 -1.98
CA SER A 45 -31.03 -4.07 -0.86
C SER A 45 -29.74 -3.31 -1.21
N ALA A 46 -29.44 -3.12 -2.50
CA ALA A 46 -28.15 -2.67 -2.99
C ALA A 46 -27.75 -1.30 -2.44
N ALA A 47 -28.67 -0.32 -2.51
CA ALA A 47 -28.40 1.04 -2.09
C ALA A 47 -27.96 1.11 -0.62
N GLY A 48 -28.63 0.35 0.26
CA GLY A 48 -28.26 0.27 1.68
C GLY A 48 -26.92 -0.43 1.88
N ALA A 49 -26.75 -1.61 1.29
CA ALA A 49 -25.54 -2.43 1.43
C ALA A 49 -24.28 -1.70 0.97
N MET A 50 -24.34 -1.09 -0.22
CA MET A 50 -23.23 -0.36 -0.84
C MET A 50 -22.91 0.91 -0.06
N LYS A 51 -23.92 1.68 0.37
CA LYS A 51 -23.71 2.89 1.17
C LYS A 51 -23.04 2.57 2.51
N ILE A 52 -23.47 1.50 3.19
CA ILE A 52 -22.87 1.08 4.46
C ILE A 52 -21.38 0.72 4.27
N ALA A 53 -21.07 -0.06 3.22
CA ALA A 53 -19.70 -0.46 2.91
C ALA A 53 -18.82 0.76 2.55
N ASP A 54 -19.34 1.65 1.70
CA ASP A 54 -18.66 2.88 1.26
C ASP A 54 -18.40 3.83 2.43
N ASP A 55 -19.43 4.17 3.21
CA ASP A 55 -19.33 5.10 4.33
C ASP A 55 -18.31 4.62 5.37
N ALA A 56 -18.37 3.34 5.76
CA ALA A 56 -17.47 2.77 6.76
C ALA A 56 -16.01 2.79 6.28
N ALA A 57 -15.75 2.39 5.03
CA ALA A 57 -14.41 2.39 4.47
C ALA A 57 -13.87 3.81 4.26
N ARG A 58 -14.72 4.74 3.80
CA ARG A 58 -14.37 6.15 3.59
C ARG A 58 -13.96 6.84 4.87
N VAL A 59 -14.68 6.62 5.98
CA VAL A 59 -14.33 7.22 7.28
C VAL A 59 -12.95 6.77 7.74
N ALA A 60 -12.65 5.48 7.64
CA ALA A 60 -11.33 4.94 7.99
C ALA A 60 -10.22 5.50 7.08
N TYR A 61 -10.50 5.62 5.78
CA TYR A 61 -9.60 6.23 4.81
C TYR A 61 -9.27 7.68 5.13
N LEU A 62 -10.28 8.53 5.36
CA LEU A 62 -10.08 9.94 5.67
C LEU A 62 -9.28 10.14 6.97
N GLY A 63 -9.54 9.30 7.98
CA GLY A 63 -8.74 9.27 9.20
C GLY A 63 -7.26 8.98 8.90
N SER A 64 -6.99 7.94 8.13
CA SER A 64 -5.62 7.54 7.76
C SER A 64 -4.93 8.60 6.89
N LEU A 65 -5.66 9.20 5.95
CA LEU A 65 -5.14 10.22 5.04
C LEU A 65 -4.73 11.49 5.80
N SER A 66 -5.51 11.92 6.80
CA SER A 66 -5.16 13.09 7.61
C SER A 66 -3.93 12.88 8.50
N ALA A 67 -3.65 11.64 8.90
CA ALA A 67 -2.49 11.28 9.72
C ALA A 67 -1.30 10.75 8.91
N LEU A 68 -1.41 10.71 7.58
CA LEU A 68 -0.49 10.04 6.65
C LEU A 68 0.98 10.34 6.93
N ALA A 69 1.33 11.63 7.01
CA ALA A 69 2.71 12.08 7.19
C ALA A 69 3.32 11.57 8.50
N GLY A 70 2.55 11.63 9.60
CA GLY A 70 3.01 11.16 10.91
C GLY A 70 3.15 9.65 10.96
N ILE A 71 2.22 8.91 10.34
CA ILE A 71 2.28 7.45 10.27
C ILE A 71 3.52 7.00 9.49
N LEU A 72 3.77 7.59 8.31
CA LEU A 72 4.94 7.24 7.49
C LEU A 72 6.25 7.55 8.21
N GLU A 73 6.33 8.63 8.96
CA GLU A 73 7.53 8.95 9.73
C GLU A 73 7.79 7.91 10.83
N GLN A 74 6.75 7.52 11.57
CA GLN A 74 6.86 6.48 12.59
C GLN A 74 7.24 5.11 12.00
N GLU A 75 6.66 4.74 10.87
CA GLU A 75 7.03 3.52 10.15
C GLU A 75 8.48 3.59 9.66
N ALA A 76 8.93 4.71 9.12
CA ALA A 76 10.31 4.89 8.68
C ALA A 76 11.32 4.80 9.84
N ILE A 77 11.00 5.38 11.00
CA ILE A 77 11.81 5.23 12.23
C ILE A 77 11.86 3.77 12.67
N THR A 78 10.74 3.07 12.63
CA THR A 78 10.66 1.65 13.00
C THR A 78 11.56 0.81 12.07
N VAL A 79 11.45 1.01 10.76
CA VAL A 79 12.30 0.31 9.78
C VAL A 79 13.78 0.65 9.99
N ARG A 80 14.11 1.90 10.34
CA ARG A 80 15.50 2.27 10.65
C ARG A 80 16.02 1.54 11.89
N ASN A 81 15.22 1.46 12.95
CA ASN A 81 15.59 0.75 14.17
C ASN A 81 15.78 -0.75 13.93
N GLU A 82 14.93 -1.36 13.09
CA GLU A 82 15.10 -2.77 12.64
C GLU A 82 16.44 -3.00 11.93
N ARG A 83 16.98 -1.97 11.27
CA ARG A 83 18.25 -2.02 10.53
C ARG A 83 19.48 -1.73 11.38
N GLY A 84 19.32 -1.49 12.69
CA GLY A 84 20.42 -1.18 13.61
C GLY A 84 20.59 0.29 13.96
N GLY A 85 19.72 1.17 13.44
CA GLY A 85 19.76 2.61 13.71
C GLY A 85 20.90 3.33 13.00
N ALA A 86 20.79 4.66 12.88
CA ALA A 86 21.90 5.47 12.38
C ALA A 86 22.92 5.67 13.51
N GLN A 87 24.09 5.04 13.40
CA GLN A 87 25.25 5.35 14.24
C GLN A 87 26.37 5.82 13.32
N GLY A 88 26.69 7.11 13.34
CA GLY A 88 27.74 7.64 12.48
C GLY A 88 27.61 9.12 12.15
N SER A 89 28.31 9.50 11.09
CA SER A 89 28.32 10.82 10.47
C SER A 89 26.95 11.23 9.90
N HIS A 90 26.79 12.52 9.62
CA HIS A 90 25.57 13.05 9.00
C HIS A 90 25.24 12.36 7.67
N ILE A 91 26.24 12.05 6.85
CA ILE A 91 26.07 11.35 5.56
C ILE A 91 25.54 9.93 5.79
N GLU A 92 26.08 9.19 6.76
CA GLU A 92 25.60 7.85 7.09
C GLU A 92 24.15 7.88 7.60
N SER A 93 23.77 8.90 8.39
CA SER A 93 22.38 9.09 8.77
C SER A 93 21.49 9.29 7.56
N LEU A 94 21.85 10.16 6.62
CA LEU A 94 21.06 10.38 5.40
C LEU A 94 20.95 9.10 4.55
N GLN A 95 21.99 8.29 4.48
CA GLN A 95 21.97 7.01 3.78
C GLN A 95 21.01 6.02 4.44
N GLU A 96 21.03 5.90 5.78
CA GLU A 96 20.09 5.03 6.49
C GLU A 96 18.64 5.54 6.39
N ASP A 97 18.41 6.85 6.41
CA ASP A 97 17.10 7.45 6.16
C ASP A 97 16.54 7.06 4.77
N ILE A 98 17.39 7.13 3.74
CA ILE A 98 17.04 6.73 2.36
C ILE A 98 16.76 5.23 2.33
N ALA A 99 17.63 4.40 2.93
CA ALA A 99 17.49 2.95 2.93
C ALA A 99 16.21 2.51 3.64
N ALA A 100 15.90 3.07 4.81
CA ALA A 100 14.70 2.76 5.58
C ALA A 100 13.42 3.11 4.80
N ARG A 101 13.37 4.30 4.20
CA ARG A 101 12.22 4.71 3.38
C ARG A 101 12.10 3.92 2.08
N SER A 102 13.22 3.50 1.48
CA SER A 102 13.20 2.63 0.29
C SER A 102 12.65 1.24 0.60
N VAL A 103 12.99 0.68 1.77
CA VAL A 103 12.41 -0.58 2.25
C VAL A 103 10.90 -0.41 2.50
N LEU A 104 10.50 0.68 3.16
CA LEU A 104 9.09 0.96 3.40
C LEU A 104 8.31 1.12 2.08
N LEU A 105 8.87 1.82 1.10
CA LEU A 105 8.32 1.95 -0.25
C LEU A 105 8.06 0.58 -0.87
N GLY A 106 9.05 -0.33 -0.85
CA GLY A 106 8.88 -1.70 -1.34
C GLY A 106 7.76 -2.47 -0.62
N ARG A 107 7.66 -2.34 0.72
CA ARG A 107 6.59 -2.96 1.51
C ARG A 107 5.21 -2.41 1.11
N LYS A 108 5.07 -1.10 0.91
CA LYS A 108 3.79 -0.47 0.50
C LYS A 108 3.40 -0.84 -0.93
N THR A 109 4.35 -0.92 -1.85
CA THR A 109 4.09 -1.37 -3.23
C THR A 109 3.61 -2.83 -3.27
N ALA A 110 4.20 -3.72 -2.47
CA ALA A 110 3.71 -5.10 -2.38
C ALA A 110 2.29 -5.19 -1.78
N ASP A 111 2.01 -4.40 -0.73
CA ASP A 111 0.66 -4.35 -0.16
C ASP A 111 -0.36 -3.74 -1.14
N LEU A 112 0.02 -2.73 -1.95
CA LEU A 112 -0.83 -2.16 -2.99
C LEU A 112 -1.38 -3.24 -3.93
N GLU A 113 -0.53 -4.14 -4.43
CA GLU A 113 -0.95 -5.24 -5.34
C GLU A 113 -1.94 -6.20 -4.66
N LEU A 114 -1.69 -6.52 -3.38
CA LEU A 114 -2.58 -7.34 -2.58
C LEU A 114 -3.94 -6.65 -2.37
N GLN A 115 -3.94 -5.36 -2.02
CA GLN A 115 -5.18 -4.58 -1.85
C GLN A 115 -5.94 -4.42 -3.16
N GLN A 116 -5.26 -4.27 -4.31
CA GLN A 116 -5.92 -4.24 -5.62
C GLN A 116 -6.65 -5.55 -5.91
N THR A 117 -6.01 -6.69 -5.62
CA THR A 117 -6.64 -8.01 -5.77
C THR A 117 -7.86 -8.15 -4.87
N LEU A 118 -7.77 -7.74 -3.61
CA LEU A 118 -8.88 -7.77 -2.66
C LEU A 118 -10.01 -6.81 -3.05
N ALA A 119 -9.70 -5.60 -3.50
CA ALA A 119 -10.67 -4.62 -3.97
C ALA A 119 -11.49 -5.18 -5.14
N ASN A 120 -10.84 -5.92 -6.03
CA ASN A 120 -11.46 -6.52 -7.20
C ASN A 120 -12.19 -7.83 -6.90
N SER A 121 -12.08 -8.40 -5.69
CA SER A 121 -12.60 -9.74 -5.39
C SER A 121 -14.12 -9.87 -5.51
N TYR A 122 -14.88 -8.80 -5.23
CA TYR A 122 -16.35 -8.85 -5.24
C TYR A 122 -16.94 -8.67 -6.64
N TYR A 123 -16.43 -7.68 -7.39
CA TYR A 123 -16.97 -7.28 -8.70
C TYR A 123 -16.12 -7.74 -9.90
N GLY A 124 -14.93 -8.30 -9.66
CA GLY A 124 -13.89 -8.49 -10.67
C GLY A 124 -13.15 -7.20 -11.06
N SER A 125 -13.52 -6.07 -10.45
CA SER A 125 -12.96 -4.74 -10.65
C SER A 125 -13.20 -3.89 -9.40
N SER A 126 -12.71 -2.64 -9.42
CA SER A 126 -12.97 -1.69 -8.32
C SER A 126 -14.47 -1.58 -8.01
N PRO A 127 -14.86 -1.53 -6.72
CA PRO A 127 -16.24 -1.33 -6.29
C PRO A 127 -16.72 0.11 -6.47
N PHE A 128 -15.82 1.06 -6.72
CA PHE A 128 -16.20 2.46 -6.93
C PHE A 128 -16.97 2.64 -8.24
N GLY A 129 -18.03 3.44 -8.20
CA GLY A 129 -18.89 3.73 -9.35
C GLY A 129 -19.82 2.58 -9.77
N LYS A 130 -19.87 1.48 -9.00
CA LYS A 130 -20.77 0.36 -9.29
C LYS A 130 -22.23 0.74 -9.05
N SER A 131 -23.10 0.16 -9.89
CA SER A 131 -24.55 0.33 -9.81
C SER A 131 -25.23 -0.76 -8.97
N ALA A 132 -26.48 -0.50 -8.57
CA ALA A 132 -27.32 -1.49 -7.88
C ALA A 132 -27.52 -2.78 -8.70
N GLN A 133 -27.59 -2.67 -10.03
CA GLN A 133 -27.70 -3.81 -10.94
C GLN A 133 -26.42 -4.65 -10.96
N GLU A 134 -25.26 -3.99 -11.02
CA GLU A 134 -23.96 -4.69 -10.93
C GLU A 134 -23.77 -5.37 -9.58
N TYR A 135 -24.21 -4.73 -8.48
CA TYR A 135 -24.24 -5.35 -7.16
C TYR A 135 -25.10 -6.61 -7.17
N ALA A 136 -26.35 -6.52 -7.63
CA ALA A 136 -27.26 -7.66 -7.64
C ALA A 136 -26.71 -8.82 -8.48
N HIS A 137 -26.17 -8.51 -9.65
CA HIS A 137 -25.58 -9.50 -10.53
C HIS A 137 -24.34 -10.16 -9.91
N SER A 138 -23.40 -9.36 -9.36
CA SER A 138 -22.17 -9.87 -8.75
C SER A 138 -22.46 -10.69 -7.50
N THR A 139 -23.40 -10.24 -6.66
CA THR A 139 -23.85 -10.95 -5.46
C THR A 139 -24.47 -12.30 -5.82
N PHE A 140 -25.41 -12.31 -6.77
CA PHE A 140 -26.03 -13.54 -7.23
C PHE A 140 -25.00 -14.49 -7.83
N LYS A 141 -24.11 -13.98 -8.70
CA LYS A 141 -23.03 -14.77 -9.31
C LYS A 141 -22.14 -15.41 -8.24
N ASN A 142 -21.65 -14.62 -7.29
CA ASN A 142 -20.74 -15.10 -6.23
C ASN A 142 -21.41 -16.13 -5.32
N ILE A 143 -22.71 -16.00 -5.05
CA ILE A 143 -23.48 -17.01 -4.31
C ILE A 143 -23.69 -18.27 -5.15
N ALA A 144 -24.08 -18.12 -6.41
CA ALA A 144 -24.35 -19.23 -7.33
C ALA A 144 -23.09 -20.06 -7.63
N THR A 145 -21.92 -19.43 -7.66
CA THR A 145 -20.62 -20.11 -7.82
C THR A 145 -20.05 -20.64 -6.50
N GLY A 146 -20.70 -20.36 -5.36
CA GLY A 146 -20.25 -20.78 -4.04
C GLY A 146 -19.04 -20.00 -3.51
N LEU A 147 -18.65 -18.90 -4.16
CA LEU A 147 -17.56 -18.03 -3.69
C LEU A 147 -17.90 -17.35 -2.36
N ILE A 148 -19.17 -16.95 -2.18
CA ILE A 148 -19.66 -16.36 -0.94
C ILE A 148 -20.97 -17.00 -0.51
N LYS A 149 -21.24 -17.00 0.79
CA LYS A 149 -22.56 -17.36 1.32
C LYS A 149 -23.45 -16.12 1.32
N ILE A 150 -24.77 -16.32 1.20
CA ILE A 150 -25.72 -15.20 1.28
C ILE A 150 -25.59 -14.40 2.59
N THR A 151 -25.27 -15.08 3.69
CA THR A 151 -25.06 -14.46 5.02
C THR A 151 -23.76 -13.66 5.13
N SER A 152 -22.78 -13.90 4.24
CA SER A 152 -21.47 -13.22 4.22
C SER A 152 -21.36 -12.21 3.08
N ALA A 153 -22.44 -11.95 2.33
CA ALA A 153 -22.41 -11.04 1.19
C ALA A 153 -22.03 -9.61 1.60
N GLN A 154 -22.59 -9.11 2.72
CA GLN A 154 -22.24 -7.80 3.24
C GLN A 154 -20.78 -7.73 3.70
N GLU A 155 -20.26 -8.79 4.33
CA GLU A 155 -18.87 -8.83 4.78
C GLU A 155 -17.89 -8.81 3.61
N ALA A 156 -18.16 -9.60 2.56
CA ALA A 156 -17.35 -9.60 1.35
C ALA A 156 -17.39 -8.25 0.62
N LEU A 157 -18.55 -7.60 0.59
CA LEU A 157 -18.69 -6.25 0.03
C LEU A 157 -17.88 -5.23 0.85
N ASN A 158 -17.98 -5.26 2.18
CA ASN A 158 -17.22 -4.40 3.08
C ASN A 158 -15.72 -4.56 2.88
N ALA A 159 -15.24 -5.80 2.73
CA ALA A 159 -13.83 -6.10 2.48
C ALA A 159 -13.35 -5.47 1.15
N ALA A 160 -14.14 -5.59 0.08
CA ALA A 160 -13.81 -5.00 -1.22
C ALA A 160 -13.74 -3.46 -1.18
N TYR A 161 -14.72 -2.79 -0.55
CA TYR A 161 -14.67 -1.32 -0.40
C TYR A 161 -13.51 -0.85 0.48
N ARG A 162 -13.23 -1.55 1.58
CA ARG A 162 -12.08 -1.25 2.44
C ARG A 162 -10.77 -1.37 1.67
N ALA A 163 -10.60 -2.47 0.94
CA ALA A 163 -9.41 -2.68 0.12
C ALA A 163 -9.28 -1.62 -0.98
N ALA A 164 -10.38 -1.22 -1.63
CA ALA A 164 -10.36 -0.18 -2.67
C ALA A 164 -9.92 1.18 -2.13
N TYR A 165 -10.34 1.55 -0.93
CA TYR A 165 -9.84 2.75 -0.26
C TYR A 165 -8.38 2.59 0.22
N MET A 166 -7.98 1.39 0.65
CA MET A 166 -6.57 1.11 0.97
C MET A 166 -5.67 1.24 -0.27
N VAL A 167 -6.14 0.87 -1.46
CA VAL A 167 -5.41 1.12 -2.72
C VAL A 167 -5.11 2.61 -2.88
N GLN A 168 -6.14 3.47 -2.75
CA GLN A 168 -5.94 4.93 -2.82
C GLN A 168 -4.96 5.45 -1.75
N LEU A 169 -5.05 4.92 -0.52
CA LEU A 169 -4.13 5.28 0.54
C LEU A 169 -2.69 4.86 0.22
N ARG A 170 -2.48 3.63 -0.26
CA ARG A 170 -1.15 3.12 -0.65
C ARG A 170 -0.54 3.91 -1.79
N GLU A 171 -1.33 4.31 -2.78
CA GLU A 171 -0.87 5.20 -3.85
C GLU A 171 -0.37 6.54 -3.29
N ALA A 172 -1.12 7.15 -2.37
CA ALA A 172 -0.70 8.40 -1.71
C ALA A 172 0.57 8.21 -0.86
N GLU A 173 0.66 7.12 -0.09
CA GLU A 173 1.85 6.78 0.69
C GLU A 173 3.09 6.59 -0.19
N ILE A 174 2.96 5.86 -1.30
CA ILE A 174 4.03 5.61 -2.26
C ILE A 174 4.53 6.92 -2.86
N GLN A 175 3.63 7.80 -3.31
CA GLN A 175 4.00 9.10 -3.87
C GLN A 175 4.75 9.96 -2.85
N MET A 176 4.27 10.01 -1.60
CA MET A 176 4.93 10.76 -0.54
C MET A 176 6.32 10.20 -0.20
N LEU A 177 6.46 8.87 -0.11
CA LEU A 177 7.75 8.22 0.13
C LEU A 177 8.74 8.49 -1.01
N GLN A 178 8.30 8.41 -2.26
CA GLN A 178 9.15 8.74 -3.41
C GLN A 178 9.64 10.19 -3.35
N ALA A 179 8.77 11.14 -3.03
CA ALA A 179 9.14 12.54 -2.87
C ALA A 179 10.15 12.75 -1.72
N GLN A 180 9.93 12.09 -0.58
CA GLN A 180 10.87 12.14 0.56
C GLN A 180 12.23 11.55 0.22
N ILE A 181 12.27 10.41 -0.47
CA ILE A 181 13.52 9.78 -0.90
C ILE A 181 14.30 10.70 -1.84
N ALA A 182 13.62 11.32 -2.82
CA ALA A 182 14.26 12.26 -3.73
C ALA A 182 14.85 13.48 -3.00
N ALA A 183 14.11 14.04 -2.02
CA ALA A 183 14.61 15.14 -1.20
C ALA A 183 15.85 14.74 -0.37
N LEU A 184 15.83 13.55 0.23
CA LEU A 184 16.97 13.02 0.99
C LEU A 184 18.20 12.75 0.10
N GLN A 185 17.99 12.25 -1.12
CA GLN A 185 19.07 12.07 -2.09
C GLN A 185 19.72 13.40 -2.49
N GLN A 186 18.92 14.45 -2.67
CA GLN A 186 19.44 15.78 -2.92
C GLN A 186 20.25 16.32 -1.72
N ALA A 187 19.74 16.11 -0.50
CA ALA A 187 20.45 16.48 0.73
C ALA A 187 21.78 15.72 0.88
N LEU A 188 21.79 14.43 0.56
CA LEU A 188 23.00 13.59 0.56
C LEU A 188 24.06 14.15 -0.39
N ASN A 189 23.69 14.46 -1.63
CA ASN A 189 24.62 14.98 -2.62
C ASN A 189 25.21 16.33 -2.16
N THR A 190 24.36 17.22 -1.64
CA THR A 190 24.79 18.51 -1.09
C THR A 190 25.79 18.33 0.07
N ALA A 191 25.50 17.41 0.99
CA ALA A 191 26.38 17.13 2.13
C ALA A 191 27.73 16.54 1.70
N GLN A 192 27.73 15.68 0.67
CA GLN A 192 28.96 15.11 0.11
C GLN A 192 29.82 16.17 -0.60
N GLU A 193 29.20 17.10 -1.33
CA GLU A 193 29.91 18.21 -1.97
C GLU A 193 30.53 19.17 -0.95
N GLN A 194 29.79 19.50 0.11
CA GLN A 194 30.31 20.33 1.21
C GLN A 194 31.52 19.68 1.88
N LEU A 195 31.44 18.38 2.19
CA LEU A 195 32.56 17.65 2.80
C LEU A 195 33.80 17.65 1.91
N ARG A 196 33.63 17.49 0.59
CA ARG A 196 34.75 17.57 -0.37
C ARG A 196 35.37 18.96 -0.42
N ALA A 197 34.54 20.00 -0.49
CA ALA A 197 35.01 21.38 -0.52
C ALA A 197 35.77 21.76 0.76
N GLU A 198 35.30 21.33 1.92
CA GLU A 198 35.98 21.53 3.20
C GLU A 198 37.33 20.81 3.26
N ALA A 199 37.40 19.55 2.79
CA ALA A 199 38.64 18.80 2.75
C ALA A 199 39.68 19.45 1.81
N GLU A 200 39.25 19.95 0.64
CA GLU A 200 40.13 20.68 -0.28
C GLU A 200 40.63 22.00 0.32
N ALA A 201 39.76 22.75 1.00
CA ALA A 201 40.13 23.99 1.67
C ALA A 201 41.15 23.73 2.80
N GLN A 202 40.94 22.67 3.60
CA GLN A 202 41.88 22.27 4.64
C GLN A 202 43.23 21.84 4.06
N ALA A 203 43.24 21.07 2.98
CA ALA A 203 44.48 20.65 2.31
C ALA A 203 45.28 21.86 1.77
N ARG A 204 44.59 22.85 1.17
CA ARG A 204 45.22 24.09 0.70
C ARG A 204 45.81 24.90 1.86
N ALA A 205 45.03 25.07 2.94
CA ALA A 205 45.51 25.80 4.12
C ALA A 205 46.74 25.12 4.76
N GLN A 206 46.77 23.78 4.82
CA GLN A 206 47.93 23.03 5.31
C GLN A 206 49.15 23.21 4.40
N ALA A 207 48.98 23.14 3.07
CA ALA A 207 50.07 23.35 2.12
C ALA A 207 50.63 24.78 2.20
N GLU A 208 49.78 25.79 2.33
CA GLU A 208 50.19 27.19 2.51
C GLU A 208 50.95 27.39 3.84
N ALA A 209 50.47 26.80 4.94
CA ALA A 209 51.14 26.86 6.23
C ALA A 209 52.52 26.18 6.18
N GLU A 210 52.64 25.03 5.52
CA GLU A 210 53.91 24.32 5.37
C GLU A 210 54.90 25.10 4.49
N ALA A 211 54.42 25.70 3.39
CA ALA A 211 55.25 26.54 2.53
C ALA A 211 55.76 27.79 3.29
N ALA A 212 54.90 28.44 4.09
CA ALA A 212 55.29 29.57 4.92
C ALA A 212 56.33 29.19 5.97
N ALA A 213 56.17 28.03 6.62
CA ALA A 213 57.13 27.53 7.61
C ALA A 213 58.50 27.23 6.98
N ARG A 214 58.52 26.61 5.79
CA ARG A 214 59.77 26.34 5.04
C ARG A 214 60.47 27.64 4.65
N ALA A 215 59.74 28.63 4.14
CA ALA A 215 60.31 29.92 3.76
C ALA A 215 60.91 30.67 4.96
N GLN A 216 60.28 30.61 6.14
CA GLN A 216 60.84 31.18 7.37
C GLN A 216 62.13 30.48 7.80
N ALA A 217 62.16 29.14 7.77
CA ALA A 217 63.34 28.37 8.13
C ALA A 217 64.53 28.66 7.19
N GLU A 218 64.28 28.78 5.88
CA GLU A 218 65.32 29.13 4.90
C GLU A 218 65.85 30.56 5.12
N ALA A 219 64.97 31.52 5.40
CA ALA A 219 65.36 32.89 5.70
C ALA A 219 66.23 32.98 6.97
N GLU A 220 65.87 32.25 8.04
CA GLU A 220 66.67 32.19 9.25
C GLU A 220 68.04 31.54 9.02
N ALA A 221 68.10 30.45 8.24
CA ALA A 221 69.36 29.79 7.90
C ALA A 221 70.29 30.71 7.10
N ALA A 222 69.75 31.42 6.10
CA ALA A 222 70.50 32.39 5.31
C ALA A 222 71.04 33.55 6.18
N ALA A 223 70.22 34.07 7.09
CA ALA A 223 70.64 35.14 8.01
C ALA A 223 71.78 34.68 8.94
N ARG A 224 71.71 33.45 9.47
CA ARG A 224 72.79 32.88 10.29
C ARG A 224 74.08 32.70 9.50
N ALA A 225 74.00 32.17 8.28
CA ALA A 225 75.17 31.99 7.42
C ALA A 225 75.86 33.32 7.08
N GLN A 226 75.09 34.38 6.82
CA GLN A 226 75.64 35.73 6.61
C GLN A 226 76.33 36.27 7.86
N ALA A 227 75.71 36.12 9.04
CA ALA A 227 76.30 36.56 10.29
C ALA A 227 77.62 35.82 10.62
N GLU A 228 77.69 34.52 10.35
CA GLU A 228 78.92 33.73 10.52
C GLU A 228 80.01 34.16 9.55
N ALA A 229 79.67 34.43 8.28
CA ALA A 229 80.61 34.91 7.28
C ALA A 229 81.20 36.29 7.65
N GLU A 230 80.37 37.22 8.13
CA GLU A 230 80.84 38.53 8.61
C GLU A 230 81.73 38.41 9.85
N ALA A 231 81.38 37.54 10.79
CA ALA A 231 82.19 37.31 11.99
C ALA A 231 83.56 36.71 11.63
N ALA A 232 83.62 35.76 10.71
CA ALA A 232 84.87 35.17 10.24
C ALA A 232 85.75 36.20 9.50
N ALA A 233 85.16 37.07 8.68
CA ALA A 233 85.89 38.14 7.99
C ALA A 233 86.51 39.15 8.96
N ARG A 234 85.82 39.48 10.07
CA ARG A 234 86.35 40.38 11.10
C ARG A 234 87.46 39.77 11.96
N ALA A 235 87.51 38.44 12.08
CA ALA A 235 88.55 37.76 12.86
C ALA A 235 89.88 37.59 12.11
N GLN A 236 89.91 37.82 10.79
CA GLN A 236 91.09 37.67 9.93
C GLN A 236 91.75 39.01 9.54
N ALA A 237 91.19 40.14 9.99
CA ALA A 237 91.72 41.50 9.80
C ALA A 237 92.41 41.99 11.09
#